data_AF-A0A432LKS7-F1
#
_entry.id   AF-A0A432LKS7-F1
#
_cell.length_a   1.000
_cell.length_b   1.000
_cell.length_c   1.000
_cell.angle_alpha   90.00
_cell.angle_beta   90.00
_cell.angle_gamma   90.00
#
_symmetry.space_group_name_H-M   'P 1'
#
loop_
_entity.id
_entity.type
_entity.pdbx_description
1 polymer ?
#
loop_
_entity_poly.entity_id
_entity_poly.type
_entity_poly.pdbx_seq_one_letter_code
_entity_poly.pdbx_strand_id
1 'polypeptide(L)'
;MKKVIFSAFLMMMGLFFVSCSGTKDFKTVLENAQKDGANWSVEEWKDAYRVSMQATKPMLEELSKIKENAQNLSEEDQVKMLGELAEKMKKYEELSNQLEAFNKAAHATENGKKVSEDLEFQKELAKELGMDKLVEDM
;
A
#
# COMPACT_ATOMS: atom_id res chain seq x y z
N MET A 1 19.49 41.62 21.94
CA MET A 1 18.62 41.08 20.86
C MET A 1 19.44 40.36 19.77
N LYS A 2 20.21 39.30 20.10
CA LYS A 2 20.93 38.48 19.09
C LYS A 2 21.11 36.99 19.49
N LYS A 3 20.43 36.51 20.54
CA LYS A 3 20.58 35.12 21.04
C LYS A 3 19.30 34.28 21.05
N VAL A 4 18.17 34.82 20.58
CA VAL A 4 16.88 34.11 20.61
C VAL A 4 16.55 33.42 19.26
N ILE A 5 17.20 33.82 18.17
CA ILE A 5 16.87 33.32 16.82
C ILE A 5 17.53 31.96 16.52
N PHE A 6 18.64 31.61 17.17
CA PHE A 6 19.36 30.36 16.90
C PHE A 6 18.72 29.12 17.57
N SER A 7 17.98 29.31 18.67
CA SER A 7 17.26 28.20 19.32
C SER A 7 15.93 27.85 18.65
N ALA A 8 15.36 28.75 17.84
CA ALA A 8 14.17 28.45 17.05
C ALA A 8 14.48 27.66 15.76
N PHE A 9 15.72 27.73 15.26
CA PHE A 9 16.12 27.03 14.03
C PHE A 9 16.47 25.55 14.28
N LEU A 10 16.98 25.22 15.47
CA LEU A 10 17.25 23.83 15.88
C LEU A 10 16.01 23.07 16.35
N MET A 11 14.93 23.76 16.74
CA MET A 11 13.65 23.12 17.06
C MET A 11 12.78 22.79 15.82
N MET A 12 13.05 23.39 14.65
CA MET A 12 12.37 23.02 13.40
C MET A 12 13.06 21.88 12.63
N MET A 13 14.33 21.59 12.92
CA MET A 13 15.03 20.40 12.42
C MET A 13 14.82 19.15 13.29
N GLY A 14 14.34 19.33 14.53
CA GLY A 14 14.09 18.25 15.49
C GLY A 14 12.77 17.49 15.30
N LEU A 15 11.92 17.94 14.38
CA LEU A 15 10.68 17.24 14.01
C LEU A 15 10.89 16.22 12.87
N PHE A 16 12.12 16.04 12.39
CA PHE A 16 12.45 15.07 11.32
C PHE A 16 12.86 13.68 11.83
N PHE A 17 12.89 13.42 13.14
CA PHE A 17 13.35 12.12 13.68
C PHE A 17 12.56 11.60 14.90
N VAL A 18 11.26 11.89 15.00
CA VAL A 18 10.38 11.29 16.03
C VAL A 18 9.14 10.65 15.40
N SER A 19 9.37 9.59 14.62
CA SER A 19 8.44 8.45 14.50
C SER A 19 9.18 7.20 13.97
N CYS A 20 10.35 6.91 14.51
CA CYS A 20 10.99 5.60 14.31
C CYS A 20 10.30 4.54 15.21
N SER A 21 9.13 4.09 14.79
CA SER A 21 8.60 2.76 15.14
C SER A 21 7.57 2.30 14.11
N GLY A 22 8.01 1.47 13.16
CA GLY A 22 7.19 0.46 12.47
C GLY A 22 6.19 0.99 11.44
N THR A 23 6.49 0.74 10.16
CA THR A 23 5.66 1.00 8.96
C THR A 23 5.37 2.48 8.66
N LYS A 24 5.96 3.00 7.57
CA LYS A 24 5.47 4.24 6.93
C LYS A 24 3.99 4.03 6.58
N ASP A 25 3.12 4.95 6.98
CA ASP A 25 1.72 4.92 6.53
C ASP A 25 1.67 5.04 5.00
N PHE A 26 0.83 4.23 4.35
CA PHE A 26 0.79 4.13 2.89
C PHE A 26 0.44 5.47 2.24
N LYS A 27 -0.39 6.28 2.90
CA LYS A 27 -0.73 7.63 2.45
C LYS A 27 0.51 8.52 2.30
N THR A 28 1.40 8.52 3.29
CA THR A 28 2.66 9.28 3.22
C THR A 28 3.58 8.76 2.12
N VAL A 29 3.63 7.44 1.92
CA VAL A 29 4.40 6.84 0.81
C VAL A 29 3.85 7.28 -0.53
N LEU A 30 2.52 7.27 -0.72
CA LEU A 30 1.86 7.75 -1.92
C LEU A 30 2.17 9.22 -2.19
N GLU A 31 2.02 10.09 -1.19
CA GLU A 31 2.31 11.52 -1.31
C GLU A 31 3.77 11.76 -1.76
N ASN A 32 4.72 11.03 -1.19
CA ASN A 32 6.13 11.15 -1.58
C ASN A 32 6.39 10.54 -2.98
N ALA A 33 5.71 9.45 -3.34
CA ALA A 33 5.84 8.84 -4.67
C ALA A 33 5.34 9.80 -5.76
N GLN A 34 4.24 10.51 -5.52
CA GLN A 34 3.70 11.51 -6.44
C GLN A 34 4.59 12.74 -6.58
N LYS A 35 5.25 13.15 -5.49
CA LYS A 35 6.07 14.37 -5.47
C LYS A 35 7.51 14.14 -5.93
N ASP A 36 8.15 13.11 -5.39
CA ASP A 36 9.59 12.88 -5.47
C ASP A 36 9.94 11.55 -6.16
N GLY A 37 8.96 10.72 -6.53
CA GLY A 37 9.17 9.37 -7.08
C GLY A 37 9.97 9.32 -8.38
N ALA A 38 10.01 10.40 -9.15
CA ALA A 38 10.87 10.51 -10.34
C ALA A 38 12.38 10.42 -10.00
N ASN A 39 12.74 10.78 -8.77
CA ASN A 39 14.13 10.75 -8.28
C ASN A 39 14.45 9.50 -7.47
N TRP A 40 13.46 8.62 -7.24
CA TRP A 40 13.67 7.41 -6.46
C TRP A 40 14.45 6.36 -7.24
N SER A 41 15.36 5.72 -6.52
CA SER A 41 16.01 4.48 -6.93
C SER A 41 15.03 3.32 -7.03
N VAL A 42 15.46 2.24 -7.67
CA VAL A 42 14.68 0.98 -7.73
C VAL A 42 14.38 0.46 -6.32
N GLU A 43 15.33 0.53 -5.40
CA GLU A 43 15.14 0.02 -4.02
C GLU A 43 14.16 0.88 -3.22
N GLU A 44 14.16 2.21 -3.40
CA GLU A 44 13.13 3.08 -2.81
C GLU A 44 11.73 2.77 -3.35
N TRP A 45 11.61 2.46 -4.64
CA TRP A 45 10.35 2.00 -5.23
C TRP A 45 9.91 0.63 -4.70
N LYS A 46 10.84 -0.31 -4.50
CA LYS A 46 10.54 -1.62 -3.88
C LYS A 46 10.05 -1.46 -2.44
N ASP A 47 10.68 -0.60 -1.65
CA ASP A 47 10.24 -0.30 -0.29
C ASP A 47 8.84 0.33 -0.27
N ALA A 48 8.57 1.25 -1.19
CA ALA A 48 7.24 1.84 -1.34
C ALA A 48 6.19 0.80 -1.74
N TYR A 49 6.52 -0.11 -2.65
CA TYR A 49 5.66 -1.22 -3.06
C TYR A 49 5.41 -2.21 -1.91
N ARG A 50 6.42 -2.49 -1.07
CA ARG A 50 6.24 -3.30 0.15
C ARG A 50 5.21 -2.67 1.09
N VAL A 51 5.27 -1.36 1.30
CA VAL A 51 4.29 -0.64 2.13
C VAL A 51 2.89 -0.70 1.51
N SER A 52 2.76 -0.56 0.19
CA SER A 52 1.45 -0.66 -0.47
C SER A 52 0.85 -2.06 -0.31
N MET A 53 1.64 -3.12 -0.52
CA MET A 53 1.21 -4.51 -0.32
C MET A 53 0.84 -4.82 1.13
N GLN A 54 1.57 -4.27 2.10
CA GLN A 54 1.21 -4.38 3.52
C GLN A 54 -0.13 -3.70 3.82
N ALA A 55 -0.41 -2.54 3.21
CA ALA A 55 -1.67 -1.84 3.36
C ALA A 55 -2.85 -2.58 2.69
N THR A 56 -2.61 -3.27 1.57
CA THR A 56 -3.66 -4.04 0.87
C THR A 56 -3.95 -5.40 1.48
N LYS A 57 -3.01 -5.95 2.27
CA LYS A 57 -3.14 -7.29 2.85
C LYS A 57 -4.48 -7.55 3.56
N PRO A 58 -5.00 -6.68 4.46
CA PRO A 58 -6.28 -6.94 5.12
C PRO A 58 -7.46 -7.00 4.14
N MET A 59 -7.44 -6.19 3.08
CA MET A 59 -8.46 -6.23 2.03
C MET A 59 -8.42 -7.56 1.30
N LEU A 60 -7.23 -8.03 0.91
CA LEU A 60 -7.06 -9.30 0.20
C LEU A 60 -7.42 -10.52 1.06
N GLU A 61 -7.08 -10.50 2.35
CA GLU A 61 -7.49 -11.54 3.31
C GLU A 61 -9.01 -11.59 3.50
N GLU A 62 -9.67 -10.42 3.61
CA GLU A 62 -11.14 -10.38 3.69
C GLU A 62 -11.81 -10.87 2.41
N LEU A 63 -11.28 -10.49 1.23
CA LEU A 63 -11.79 -10.96 -0.07
C LEU A 63 -11.61 -12.47 -0.26
N SER A 64 -10.48 -13.02 0.16
CA SER A 64 -10.22 -14.46 0.12
C SER A 64 -11.21 -15.23 1.01
N LYS A 65 -11.48 -14.76 2.23
CA LYS A 65 -12.50 -15.37 3.11
C LYS A 65 -13.89 -15.33 2.47
N ILE A 66 -14.25 -14.23 1.81
CA ILE A 66 -15.53 -14.12 1.10
C ILE A 66 -15.57 -15.15 -0.03
N LYS A 67 -14.51 -15.27 -0.84
CA LYS A 67 -14.39 -16.27 -1.92
C LYS A 67 -14.52 -17.70 -1.40
N GLU A 68 -13.84 -18.05 -0.31
CA GLU A 68 -13.93 -19.37 0.32
C GLU A 68 -15.35 -19.68 0.81
N ASN A 69 -15.99 -18.72 1.46
CA ASN A 69 -17.37 -18.86 1.91
C ASN A 69 -18.32 -19.04 0.72
N ALA A 70 -18.09 -18.33 -0.38
CA ALA A 70 -18.90 -18.39 -1.60
C ALA A 70 -18.96 -19.76 -2.26
N GLN A 71 -17.87 -20.53 -2.20
CA GLN A 71 -17.73 -21.80 -2.93
C GLN A 71 -18.75 -22.86 -2.53
N ASN A 72 -19.43 -22.70 -1.39
CA ASN A 72 -20.41 -23.64 -0.86
C ASN A 72 -21.82 -23.06 -0.68
N LEU A 73 -22.12 -21.89 -1.27
CA LEU A 73 -23.40 -21.21 -1.08
C LEU A 73 -24.44 -21.56 -2.15
N SER A 74 -25.69 -21.64 -1.70
CA SER A 74 -26.88 -21.65 -2.56
C SER A 74 -27.02 -20.34 -3.33
N GLU A 75 -27.78 -20.32 -4.44
CA GLU A 75 -28.05 -19.09 -5.21
C GLU A 75 -28.64 -17.97 -4.35
N GLU A 76 -29.47 -18.30 -3.35
CA GLU A 76 -30.08 -17.33 -2.44
C GLU A 76 -29.05 -16.72 -1.47
N ASP A 77 -28.08 -17.51 -1.02
CA ASP A 77 -27.03 -17.04 -0.11
C ASP A 77 -25.92 -16.27 -0.86
N GLN A 78 -25.72 -16.55 -2.15
CA GLN A 78 -24.84 -15.74 -3.01
C GLN A 78 -25.34 -14.28 -3.11
N VAL A 79 -26.66 -14.05 -3.14
CA VAL A 79 -27.21 -12.68 -3.18
C VAL A 79 -26.93 -11.91 -1.89
N LYS A 80 -27.03 -12.56 -0.72
CA LYS A 80 -26.64 -11.94 0.56
C LYS A 80 -25.15 -11.63 0.60
N MET A 81 -24.34 -12.56 0.09
CA MET A 81 -22.89 -12.39 0.01
C MET A 81 -22.48 -11.22 -0.89
N LEU A 82 -23.21 -10.95 -1.99
CA LEU A 82 -22.98 -9.77 -2.83
C LEU A 82 -23.21 -8.45 -2.06
N GLY A 83 -24.21 -8.41 -1.18
CA GLY A 83 -24.45 -7.28 -0.29
C GLY A 83 -23.29 -7.04 0.69
N GLU A 84 -22.84 -8.12 1.35
CA GLU A 84 -21.67 -8.05 2.25
C GLU A 84 -20.41 -7.62 1.51
N LEU A 85 -20.18 -8.14 0.30
CA LEU A 85 -19.05 -7.74 -0.54
C LEU A 85 -19.10 -6.25 -0.89
N ALA A 86 -20.28 -5.71 -1.23
CA ALA A 86 -20.43 -4.29 -1.55
C ALA A 86 -20.10 -3.38 -0.35
N GLU A 87 -20.53 -3.75 0.87
CA GLU A 87 -20.20 -3.00 2.08
C GLU A 87 -18.69 -3.05 2.40
N LYS A 88 -18.06 -4.22 2.19
CA LYS A 88 -16.60 -4.38 2.37
C LYS A 88 -15.82 -3.59 1.33
N MET A 89 -16.22 -3.59 0.07
CA MET A 89 -15.59 -2.79 -0.98
C MET A 89 -15.68 -1.30 -0.65
N LYS A 90 -16.81 -0.83 -0.10
CA LYS A 90 -16.97 0.56 0.35
C LYS A 90 -16.00 0.92 1.47
N LYS A 91 -15.74 0.01 2.41
CA LYS A 91 -14.72 0.20 3.47
C LYS A 91 -13.32 0.43 2.89
N TYR A 92 -12.99 -0.19 1.75
CA TYR A 92 -11.68 -0.09 1.10
C TYR A 92 -11.62 0.89 -0.07
N GLU A 93 -12.68 1.66 -0.31
CA GLU A 93 -12.75 2.59 -1.45
C GLU A 93 -11.59 3.59 -1.45
N GLU A 94 -11.29 4.20 -0.29
CA GLU A 94 -10.17 5.13 -0.15
C GLU A 94 -8.83 4.44 -0.44
N LEU A 95 -8.61 3.24 0.10
CA LEU A 95 -7.40 2.46 -0.14
C LEU A 95 -7.26 2.09 -1.63
N SER A 96 -8.35 1.68 -2.28
CA SER A 96 -8.37 1.36 -3.72
C SER A 96 -7.96 2.58 -4.55
N ASN A 97 -8.49 3.76 -4.24
CA ASN A 97 -8.14 5.00 -4.91
C ASN A 97 -6.65 5.37 -4.69
N GLN A 98 -6.14 5.15 -3.48
CA GLN A 98 -4.72 5.36 -3.16
C GLN A 98 -3.80 4.40 -3.94
N LEU A 99 -4.19 3.13 -4.09
CA LEU A 99 -3.44 2.14 -4.87
C LEU A 99 -3.40 2.49 -6.35
N GLU A 100 -4.53 2.91 -6.92
CA GLU A 100 -4.58 3.37 -8.31
C GLU A 100 -3.65 4.57 -8.53
N ALA A 101 -3.70 5.54 -7.61
CA ALA A 101 -2.83 6.70 -7.66
C ALA A 101 -1.35 6.33 -7.51
N PHE A 102 -1.02 5.38 -6.62
CA PHE A 102 0.33 4.86 -6.45
C PHE A 102 0.84 4.16 -7.71
N ASN A 103 0.04 3.27 -8.29
CA ASN A 103 0.37 2.58 -9.54
C ASN A 103 0.59 3.58 -10.68
N LYS A 104 -0.24 4.62 -10.77
CA LYS A 104 -0.04 5.70 -11.75
C LYS A 104 1.27 6.44 -11.54
N ALA A 105 1.64 6.73 -10.29
CA ALA A 105 2.92 7.36 -9.97
C ALA A 105 4.11 6.46 -10.33
N ALA A 106 4.03 5.16 -10.01
CA ALA A 106 5.07 4.19 -10.36
C ALA A 106 5.27 4.10 -11.87
N HIS A 107 4.19 3.93 -12.65
CA HIS A 107 4.23 3.81 -14.12
C HIS A 107 4.66 5.10 -14.83
N ALA A 108 4.59 6.25 -14.16
CA ALA A 108 5.08 7.52 -14.70
C ALA A 108 6.61 7.67 -14.64
N THR A 109 7.31 6.74 -13.98
CA THR A 109 8.77 6.78 -13.79
C THR A 109 9.42 5.51 -14.32
N GLU A 110 10.66 5.60 -14.79
CA GLU A 110 11.37 4.42 -15.30
C GLU A 110 11.60 3.37 -14.20
N ASN A 111 12.07 3.79 -13.03
CA ASN A 111 12.36 2.88 -11.92
C ASN A 111 11.09 2.32 -11.27
N GLY A 112 10.05 3.15 -11.09
CA GLY A 112 8.77 2.69 -10.57
C GLY A 112 8.12 1.66 -11.49
N LYS A 113 8.15 1.90 -12.79
CA LYS A 113 7.67 0.94 -13.80
C LYS A 113 8.44 -0.38 -13.73
N LYS A 114 9.76 -0.35 -13.64
CA LYS A 114 10.59 -1.57 -13.49
C LYS A 114 10.13 -2.40 -12.29
N VAL A 115 9.87 -1.78 -11.15
CA VAL A 115 9.39 -2.50 -9.95
C VAL A 115 7.96 -3.02 -10.14
N SER A 116 7.06 -2.24 -10.75
CA SER A 116 5.69 -2.69 -11.06
C SER A 116 5.60 -3.84 -12.06
N GLU A 117 6.64 -4.04 -12.87
CA GLU A 117 6.73 -5.14 -13.85
C GLU A 117 7.63 -6.30 -13.38
N ASP A 118 8.29 -6.17 -12.22
CA ASP A 118 9.16 -7.19 -11.63
C ASP A 118 8.34 -8.29 -10.93
N LEU A 119 7.94 -9.29 -11.72
CA LEU A 119 7.14 -10.42 -11.24
C LEU A 119 7.88 -11.31 -10.22
N GLU A 120 9.21 -11.37 -10.28
CA GLU A 120 9.99 -12.16 -9.32
C GLU A 120 9.96 -11.47 -7.95
N PHE A 121 10.24 -10.17 -7.92
CA PHE A 121 10.11 -9.35 -6.71
C PHE A 121 8.69 -9.43 -6.12
N GLN A 122 7.65 -9.30 -6.95
CA GLN A 122 6.26 -9.37 -6.48
C GLN A 122 5.92 -10.72 -5.84
N LYS A 123 6.40 -11.82 -6.43
CA LYS A 123 6.20 -13.17 -5.87
C LYS A 123 6.99 -13.38 -4.58
N GLU A 124 8.23 -12.92 -4.51
CA GLU A 124 9.05 -12.98 -3.30
C GLU A 124 8.44 -12.17 -2.17
N LEU A 125 7.98 -10.96 -2.48
CA LEU A 125 7.32 -10.09 -1.52
C LEU A 125 5.99 -10.69 -1.04
N ALA A 126 5.19 -11.28 -1.93
CA ALA A 126 3.97 -11.98 -1.55
C ALA A 126 4.28 -13.10 -0.54
N LYS A 127 5.34 -13.89 -0.76
CA LYS A 127 5.80 -14.91 0.19
C LYS A 127 6.29 -14.30 1.51
N GLU A 128 7.08 -13.22 1.46
CA GLU A 128 7.57 -12.48 2.63
C GLU A 128 6.40 -12.02 3.53
N LEU A 129 5.32 -11.55 2.89
CA LEU A 129 4.12 -11.06 3.58
C LEU A 129 3.11 -12.16 3.95
N GLY A 130 3.37 -13.43 3.61
CA GLY A 130 2.43 -14.54 3.83
C GLY A 130 1.15 -14.42 3.00
N MET A 131 1.28 -13.89 1.79
CA MET A 131 0.22 -13.66 0.80
C MET A 131 0.39 -14.55 -0.44
N ASP A 132 1.27 -15.54 -0.39
CA ASP A 132 1.56 -16.49 -1.46
C ASP A 132 0.29 -17.17 -1.99
N LYS A 133 -0.56 -17.67 -1.09
CA LYS A 133 -1.86 -18.26 -1.46
C LYS A 133 -2.83 -17.25 -2.05
N LEU A 134 -2.82 -16.01 -1.55
CA LEU A 134 -3.71 -14.94 -2.04
C LEU A 134 -3.38 -14.54 -3.48
N VAL A 135 -2.10 -14.60 -3.85
CA VAL A 135 -1.62 -14.23 -5.20
C VAL A 135 -1.72 -15.40 -6.19
N GLU A 136 -1.62 -16.66 -5.74
CA GLU A 136 -1.84 -17.84 -6.58
C GLU A 136 -3.33 -18.02 -6.97
N ASP A 137 -4.25 -17.51 -6.16
CA ASP A 137 -5.69 -17.63 -6.32
C ASP A 137 -6.36 -16.48 -7.12
N MET A 138 -5.59 -15.46 -7.53
CA MET A 138 -6.01 -14.31 -8.33
C MET A 138 -5.68 -14.50 -9.82
#